data_AF-A0A533I4I9-F1
#
_entry.id   AF-A0A533I4I9-F1
#
_cell.length_a   1.000
_cell.length_b   1.000
_cell.length_c   1.000
_cell.angle_alpha   90.00
_cell.angle_beta   90.00
_cell.angle_gamma   90.00
#
_symmetry.space_group_name_H-M   'P 1'
#
loop_
_entity.id
_entity.type
_entity.pdbx_description
1 polymer ?
#
loop_
_entity_poly.entity_id
_entity_poly.type
_entity_poly.pdbx_seq_one_letter_code
_entity_poly.pdbx_strand_id
1 'polypeptide(L)'
;MVIGMTSMKVALRASVLGAITLASPAGAQEQGGEAPPPPAVTVVTLQAEDVTLTSSLPGRVIASAQAELRPQVNGIIIERTFDEGSEVAEGDPLFRIDARTYEAAVAQAEASLAQAEAQANDARREAERVEALRDRSVASQQTVDSAVAAREAADAAVKAAEATLDAARIDLDRTTIRAPLEGRIGLALATQGALVTASQADPLAVIRRIDPIQVDVTQSAAEIVRWQRQGAAAALPPDADDSVTLQLADGTEFDQTGSLMAAEPHVDETTGVVTLRMEFANPDSLLLPGMYVLAEIPQAKLDDVILAPQEGVTRDRRGRPIAYIVNAENVVEERMLDIVQDRGNSWVVREGLEPGDRLIVEGFQRIATGAPVTPEERQDAPAEGSAPEGEAAQADADASATGDAAAAGETSAEAAPAEGTGDAAPTEAEEGATDAPAPDATEGQPDAAGDTPAGN
;
A
#
# COMPACT_ATOMS: atom_id res chain seq x y z
N MET A 1 51.59 -51.06 -4.98
CA MET A 1 52.94 -50.99 -4.36
C MET A 1 52.79 -50.11 -3.12
N VAL A 2 53.06 -50.54 -1.88
CA VAL A 2 53.81 -51.71 -1.35
C VAL A 2 53.24 -52.10 0.04
N ILE A 3 52.88 -53.39 0.23
CA ILE A 3 52.91 -54.20 1.49
C ILE A 3 52.14 -53.66 2.74
N GLY A 4 51.25 -54.38 3.42
CA GLY A 4 50.72 -55.74 3.25
C GLY A 4 51.30 -56.81 4.19
N MET A 5 50.57 -57.15 5.27
CA MET A 5 50.78 -58.32 6.15
C MET A 5 52.04 -58.23 7.07
N THR A 6 52.02 -58.69 8.33
CA THR A 6 52.12 -60.11 8.67
C THR A 6 51.69 -60.43 10.11
N SER A 7 51.04 -61.58 10.26
CA SER A 7 50.67 -62.37 11.44
C SER A 7 51.71 -62.49 12.58
N MET A 8 51.32 -63.01 13.77
CA MET A 8 51.55 -64.44 14.13
C MET A 8 51.28 -64.83 15.62
N LYS A 9 50.42 -65.85 15.82
CA LYS A 9 50.34 -66.91 16.90
C LYS A 9 50.32 -66.49 18.41
N VAL A 10 49.42 -66.96 19.29
CA VAL A 10 48.86 -68.29 19.66
C VAL A 10 49.59 -69.01 20.82
N ALA A 11 48.81 -69.40 21.84
CA ALA A 11 49.13 -70.30 22.98
C ALA A 11 50.14 -69.76 24.03
N LEU A 12 50.16 -70.19 25.30
CA LEU A 12 49.72 -71.46 25.91
C LEU A 12 49.29 -71.28 27.39
N ARG A 13 48.46 -72.18 27.93
CA ARG A 13 48.06 -72.23 29.36
C ARG A 13 49.14 -72.86 30.25
N ALA A 14 49.25 -72.42 31.49
CA ALA A 14 49.84 -73.19 32.60
C ALA A 14 49.11 -72.91 33.93
N SER A 15 48.68 -73.97 34.62
CA SER A 15 48.07 -73.93 35.97
C SER A 15 49.14 -74.06 37.06
N VAL A 16 48.83 -73.72 38.33
CA VAL A 16 48.99 -74.57 39.54
C VAL A 16 48.92 -73.77 40.87
N LEU A 17 48.10 -74.27 41.83
CA LEU A 17 48.05 -74.02 43.31
C LEU A 17 47.94 -72.55 43.85
N GLY A 18 47.28 -72.29 44.99
CA GLY A 18 46.44 -73.12 45.86
C GLY A 18 46.33 -72.59 47.31
N ALA A 19 45.21 -72.89 48.00
CA ALA A 19 44.94 -72.64 49.45
C ALA A 19 44.66 -71.16 49.86
N ILE A 20 43.85 -70.82 50.89
CA ILE A 20 43.02 -71.61 51.85
C ILE A 20 41.96 -70.71 52.57
N THR A 21 40.80 -71.27 53.00
CA THR A 21 39.81 -70.79 54.03
C THR A 21 39.19 -69.37 53.89
N LEU A 22 37.87 -69.12 54.02
CA LEU A 22 36.96 -69.36 55.17
C LEU A 22 35.49 -69.10 54.74
N ALA A 23 34.50 -69.53 55.55
CA ALA A 23 33.08 -69.54 55.17
C ALA A 23 32.26 -68.33 55.68
N SER A 24 31.20 -67.96 54.94
CA SER A 24 30.02 -67.23 55.42
C SER A 24 28.76 -67.73 54.70
N PRO A 25 27.61 -67.89 55.39
CA PRO A 25 26.39 -68.48 54.82
C PRO A 25 25.44 -67.46 54.16
N ALA A 26 24.41 -68.02 53.53
CA ALA A 26 23.28 -67.40 52.85
C ALA A 26 22.81 -66.02 53.37
N GLY A 27 22.63 -65.11 52.41
CA GLY A 27 21.94 -63.83 52.56
C GLY A 27 21.33 -63.43 51.20
N ALA A 28 20.35 -64.20 50.72
CA ALA A 28 19.57 -63.82 49.56
C ALA A 28 18.65 -62.66 49.96
N GLN A 29 19.00 -61.45 49.53
CA GLN A 29 18.17 -60.26 49.74
C GLN A 29 17.64 -59.83 48.37
N GLU A 30 16.45 -60.33 48.03
CA GLU A 30 15.65 -59.74 46.97
C GLU A 30 15.33 -58.30 47.36
N GLN A 31 16.06 -57.36 46.75
CA GLN A 31 15.74 -55.95 46.89
C GLN A 31 14.60 -55.65 45.93
N GLY A 32 13.38 -55.94 46.41
CA GLY A 32 12.16 -55.39 45.83
C GLY A 32 12.21 -53.88 45.94
N GLY A 33 12.82 -53.24 44.96
CA GLY A 33 12.73 -51.80 44.76
C GLY A 33 11.30 -51.49 44.38
N GLU A 34 10.52 -51.00 45.35
CA GLU A 34 9.23 -50.38 45.08
C GLU A 34 9.44 -49.32 44.01
N ALA A 35 8.79 -49.48 42.85
CA ALA A 35 8.97 -48.56 41.75
C ALA A 35 8.60 -47.15 42.24
N PRO A 36 9.44 -46.13 41.98
CA PRO A 36 9.15 -44.78 42.45
C PRO A 36 7.76 -44.37 41.96
N PRO A 37 6.95 -43.70 42.80
CA PRO A 37 5.57 -43.39 42.46
C PRO A 37 5.52 -42.64 41.11
N PRO A 38 4.59 -43.02 40.21
CA PRO A 38 4.55 -42.47 38.87
C PRO A 38 4.46 -40.94 38.92
N PRO A 39 5.35 -40.21 38.23
CA PRO A 39 5.42 -38.77 38.36
C PRO A 39 4.09 -38.14 37.93
N ALA A 40 3.62 -37.17 38.72
CA ALA A 40 2.48 -36.35 38.36
C ALA A 40 2.85 -35.44 37.17
N VAL A 41 1.95 -35.37 36.20
CA VAL A 41 2.07 -34.52 34.99
C VAL A 41 0.79 -33.75 34.78
N THR A 42 0.91 -32.45 34.48
CA THR A 42 -0.24 -31.62 34.14
C THR A 42 -0.65 -31.93 32.70
N VAL A 43 -1.93 -32.25 32.48
CA VAL A 43 -2.49 -32.55 31.15
C VAL A 43 -3.61 -31.59 30.76
N VAL A 44 -3.77 -31.37 29.46
CA VAL A 44 -4.92 -30.69 28.84
C VAL A 44 -5.63 -31.67 27.91
N THR A 45 -6.93 -31.83 28.07
CA THR A 45 -7.76 -32.65 27.18
C THR A 45 -8.12 -31.84 25.93
N LEU A 46 -7.66 -32.32 24.78
CA LEU A 46 -7.78 -31.61 23.51
C LEU A 46 -9.19 -31.77 22.91
N GLN A 47 -9.68 -30.70 22.28
CA GLN A 47 -10.97 -30.68 21.58
C GLN A 47 -10.76 -30.27 20.12
N ALA A 48 -11.65 -30.75 19.24
CA ALA A 48 -11.70 -30.28 17.86
C ALA A 48 -12.48 -28.96 17.78
N GLU A 49 -11.93 -28.00 17.04
CA GLU A 49 -12.56 -26.72 16.72
C GLU A 49 -12.36 -26.43 15.23
N ASP A 50 -13.38 -25.88 14.57
CA ASP A 50 -13.24 -25.35 13.21
C ASP A 50 -12.47 -24.02 13.27
N VAL A 51 -11.31 -23.95 12.62
CA VAL A 51 -10.45 -22.75 12.64
C VAL A 51 -10.26 -22.21 11.23
N THR A 52 -10.69 -20.97 11.02
CA THR A 52 -10.29 -20.18 9.85
C THR A 52 -8.87 -19.66 10.07
N LEU A 53 -7.95 -20.01 9.16
CA LEU A 53 -6.62 -19.44 9.12
C LEU A 53 -6.69 -18.08 8.42
N THR A 54 -6.38 -17.00 9.13
CA THR A 54 -6.18 -15.68 8.56
C THR A 54 -4.69 -15.41 8.30
N SER A 55 -4.42 -14.61 7.26
CA SER A 55 -3.10 -14.04 7.00
C SER A 55 -3.21 -12.52 7.08
N SER A 56 -2.54 -11.94 8.07
CA SER A 56 -2.40 -10.49 8.21
C SER A 56 -1.33 -10.00 7.23
N LEU A 57 -1.74 -9.30 6.19
CA LEU A 57 -0.85 -8.73 5.18
C LEU A 57 -0.74 -7.19 5.32
N PRO A 58 0.46 -6.61 5.22
CA PRO A 58 0.65 -5.17 5.30
C PRO A 58 0.11 -4.48 4.04
N GLY A 59 -0.68 -3.43 4.24
CA GLY A 59 -1.27 -2.63 3.18
C GLY A 59 -1.23 -1.13 3.41
N ARG A 60 -1.58 -0.37 2.36
CA ARG A 60 -1.69 1.08 2.39
C ARG A 60 -3.01 1.52 1.77
N VAL A 61 -3.70 2.41 2.46
CA VAL A 61 -4.95 3.02 2.02
C VAL A 61 -4.67 3.98 0.85
N ILE A 62 -5.49 3.92 -0.19
CA ILE A 62 -5.45 4.78 -1.38
C ILE A 62 -6.86 5.29 -1.73
N ALA A 63 -6.95 6.47 -2.34
CA ALA A 63 -8.23 7.01 -2.81
C ALA A 63 -8.74 6.18 -4.01
N SER A 64 -10.03 5.87 -4.07
CA SER A 64 -10.63 5.13 -5.20
C SER A 64 -10.55 5.92 -6.52
N ALA A 65 -10.50 7.25 -6.44
CA ALA A 65 -10.07 8.12 -7.51
C ALA A 65 -9.37 9.38 -6.96
N GLN A 66 -8.38 9.87 -7.70
CA GLN A 66 -7.71 11.14 -7.44
C GLN A 66 -7.67 11.97 -8.72
N ALA A 67 -8.04 13.25 -8.63
CA ALA A 67 -7.88 14.22 -9.71
C ALA A 67 -6.98 15.37 -9.27
N GLU A 68 -5.94 15.62 -10.04
CA GLU A 68 -5.03 16.75 -9.86
C GLU A 68 -5.52 17.93 -10.71
N LEU A 69 -5.92 19.02 -10.06
CA LEU A 69 -6.43 20.20 -10.74
C LEU A 69 -5.27 20.98 -11.35
N ARG A 70 -5.17 20.97 -12.66
CA ARG A 70 -4.11 21.65 -13.42
C ARG A 70 -4.74 22.69 -14.36
N PRO A 71 -4.19 23.91 -14.44
CA PRO A 71 -4.70 24.95 -15.34
C PRO A 71 -4.48 24.54 -16.80
N GLN A 72 -5.50 24.74 -17.65
CA GLN A 72 -5.39 24.52 -19.11
C GLN A 72 -5.06 25.83 -19.87
N VAL A 73 -5.14 26.97 -19.18
CA VAL A 73 -4.93 28.31 -19.72
C VAL A 73 -4.00 29.12 -18.81
N ASN A 74 -3.38 30.16 -19.34
CA ASN A 74 -2.46 31.02 -18.60
C ASN A 74 -3.21 32.17 -17.95
N GLY A 75 -2.80 32.61 -16.76
CA GLY A 75 -3.31 33.84 -16.17
C GLY A 75 -3.13 33.91 -14.66
N ILE A 76 -3.71 34.95 -14.05
CA ILE A 76 -3.64 35.15 -12.59
C ILE A 76 -4.92 34.59 -11.96
N ILE A 77 -4.80 33.85 -10.85
CA ILE A 77 -5.95 33.42 -10.06
C ILE A 77 -6.60 34.64 -9.40
N ILE A 78 -7.82 34.98 -9.82
CA ILE A 78 -8.62 36.07 -9.24
C ILE A 78 -9.31 35.61 -7.96
N GLU A 79 -9.81 34.39 -7.91
CA GLU A 79 -10.67 33.90 -6.81
C GLU A 79 -10.54 32.38 -6.63
N ARG A 80 -10.68 31.94 -5.37
CA ARG A 80 -10.82 30.54 -4.95
C ARG A 80 -12.22 30.40 -4.33
N THR A 81 -13.04 29.50 -4.86
CA THR A 81 -14.50 29.48 -4.62
C THR A 81 -14.94 28.33 -3.69
N PHE A 82 -14.00 27.52 -3.20
CA PHE A 82 -14.25 26.39 -2.28
C PHE A 82 -13.66 26.65 -0.88
N ASP A 83 -13.98 25.82 0.10
CA ASP A 83 -13.31 25.77 1.40
C ASP A 83 -12.34 24.59 1.46
N GLU A 84 -11.15 24.78 2.03
CA GLU A 84 -10.12 23.72 2.04
C GLU A 84 -10.58 22.54 2.92
N GLY A 85 -10.47 21.32 2.39
CA GLY A 85 -10.99 20.12 3.07
C GLY A 85 -12.49 19.89 2.90
N SER A 86 -13.22 20.75 2.19
CA SER A 86 -14.65 20.55 1.91
C SER A 86 -14.89 19.39 0.94
N GLU A 87 -16.13 18.95 0.90
CA GLU A 87 -16.63 18.12 -0.20
C GLU A 87 -16.97 19.02 -1.40
N VAL A 88 -16.79 18.50 -2.61
CA VAL A 88 -17.10 19.17 -3.88
C VAL A 88 -17.78 18.19 -4.84
N ALA A 89 -18.76 18.66 -5.60
CA ALA A 89 -19.43 17.87 -6.63
C ALA A 89 -18.75 18.03 -7.99
N GLU A 90 -18.99 17.10 -8.92
CA GLU A 90 -18.51 17.23 -10.30
C GLU A 90 -19.09 18.50 -10.97
N GLY A 91 -18.22 19.29 -11.61
CA GLY A 91 -18.58 20.54 -12.29
C GLY A 91 -18.53 21.81 -11.43
N ASP A 92 -18.38 21.69 -10.11
CA ASP A 92 -18.29 22.83 -9.19
C ASP A 92 -17.11 23.75 -9.54
N PRO A 93 -17.28 25.09 -9.56
CA PRO A 93 -16.20 26.03 -9.83
C PRO A 93 -15.25 26.14 -8.62
N LEU A 94 -13.95 25.93 -8.84
CA LEU A 94 -12.96 25.89 -7.77
C LEU A 94 -12.01 27.09 -7.79
N PHE A 95 -11.48 27.41 -8.98
CA PHE A 95 -10.63 28.59 -9.19
C PHE A 95 -11.11 29.39 -10.40
N ARG A 96 -11.03 30.72 -10.30
CA ARG A 96 -11.26 31.63 -11.44
C ARG A 96 -9.95 32.31 -11.83
N ILE A 97 -9.53 32.10 -13.07
CA ILE A 97 -8.42 32.81 -13.72
C ILE A 97 -8.96 34.11 -14.34
N ASP A 98 -8.09 35.11 -14.49
CA ASP A 98 -8.39 36.36 -15.20
C ASP A 98 -8.85 36.13 -16.65
N ALA A 99 -10.16 36.30 -16.87
CA ALA A 99 -10.82 36.04 -18.14
C ALA A 99 -10.68 37.17 -19.17
N ARG A 100 -10.20 38.38 -18.80
CA ARG A 100 -10.31 39.59 -19.63
C ARG A 100 -9.68 39.45 -21.02
N THR A 101 -8.55 38.75 -21.12
CA THR A 101 -7.87 38.46 -22.40
C THR A 101 -8.67 37.47 -23.26
N TYR A 102 -9.33 36.50 -22.62
CA TYR A 102 -10.15 35.47 -23.26
C TYR A 102 -11.50 36.02 -23.72
N GLU A 103 -12.15 36.87 -22.91
CA GLU A 103 -13.35 37.63 -23.29
C GLU A 103 -13.10 38.50 -24.52
N ALA A 104 -11.96 39.20 -24.57
CA ALA A 104 -11.56 39.99 -25.73
C ALA A 104 -11.32 39.14 -26.99
N ALA A 105 -10.73 37.94 -26.84
CA ALA A 105 -10.52 37.01 -27.94
C ALA A 105 -11.85 36.45 -28.49
N VAL A 106 -12.81 36.12 -27.62
CA VAL A 106 -14.17 35.73 -28.02
C VAL A 106 -14.84 36.87 -28.79
N ALA A 107 -14.83 38.10 -28.27
CA ALA A 107 -15.43 39.25 -28.96
C ALA A 107 -14.80 39.52 -30.35
N GLN A 108 -13.49 39.30 -30.51
CA GLN A 108 -12.81 39.40 -31.80
C GLN A 108 -13.24 38.29 -32.78
N ALA A 109 -13.43 37.07 -32.29
CA ALA A 109 -13.90 35.95 -33.10
C ALA A 109 -15.38 36.11 -33.51
N GLU A 110 -16.25 36.62 -32.62
CA GLU A 110 -17.65 36.95 -32.94
C GLU A 110 -17.77 38.01 -34.03
N ALA A 111 -16.94 39.06 -33.97
CA ALA A 111 -16.88 40.08 -35.03
C ALA A 111 -16.42 39.51 -36.38
N SER A 112 -15.50 38.54 -36.34
CA SER A 112 -14.96 37.86 -37.54
C SER A 112 -15.98 36.90 -38.16
N LEU A 113 -16.78 36.20 -37.33
CA LEU A 113 -17.92 35.41 -37.77
C LEU A 113 -18.99 36.29 -38.43
N ALA A 114 -19.40 37.39 -37.80
CA ALA A 114 -20.37 38.33 -38.38
C ALA A 114 -19.90 38.90 -39.73
N GLN A 115 -18.60 39.14 -39.90
CA GLN A 115 -18.02 39.55 -41.18
C GLN A 115 -18.09 38.43 -42.24
N ALA A 116 -17.81 37.18 -41.87
CA ALA A 116 -17.92 36.04 -42.79
C ALA A 116 -19.38 35.76 -43.19
N GLU A 117 -20.32 35.83 -42.24
CA GLU A 117 -21.76 35.69 -42.49
C GLU A 117 -22.27 36.75 -43.46
N ALA A 118 -21.84 38.01 -43.31
CA ALA A 118 -22.20 39.08 -44.25
C ALA A 118 -21.73 38.76 -45.68
N GLN A 119 -20.48 38.30 -45.83
CA GLN A 119 -19.92 37.92 -47.13
C GLN A 119 -20.62 36.69 -47.74
N ALA A 120 -20.96 35.68 -46.94
CA ALA A 120 -21.72 34.52 -47.40
C ALA A 120 -23.13 34.89 -47.84
N ASN A 121 -23.81 35.80 -47.11
CA ASN A 121 -25.11 36.33 -47.52
C ASN A 121 -25.04 37.14 -48.83
N ASP A 122 -23.97 37.90 -49.06
CA ASP A 122 -23.75 38.60 -50.33
C ASP A 122 -23.49 37.62 -51.48
N ALA A 123 -22.59 36.65 -51.29
CA ALA A 123 -22.28 35.63 -52.29
C ALA A 123 -23.48 34.73 -52.63
N ARG A 124 -24.31 34.39 -51.64
CA ARG A 124 -25.54 33.60 -51.82
C ARG A 124 -26.58 34.36 -52.66
N ARG A 125 -26.83 35.64 -52.33
CA ARG A 125 -27.71 36.50 -53.13
C ARG A 125 -27.20 36.70 -54.55
N GLU A 126 -25.89 36.72 -54.75
CA GLU A 126 -25.30 36.79 -56.09
C GLU A 126 -25.50 35.49 -56.89
N ALA A 127 -25.25 34.33 -56.28
CA ALA A 127 -25.49 33.03 -56.91
C ALA A 127 -26.96 32.88 -57.34
N GLU A 128 -27.91 33.14 -56.44
CA GLU A 128 -29.36 33.12 -56.72
C GLU A 128 -29.73 34.06 -57.89
N ARG A 129 -29.13 35.26 -57.93
CA ARG A 129 -29.35 36.26 -58.99
C ARG A 129 -28.81 35.79 -60.35
N VAL A 130 -27.63 35.17 -60.37
CA VAL A 130 -26.97 34.67 -61.59
C VAL A 130 -27.66 33.40 -62.12
N GLU A 131 -28.08 32.48 -61.24
CA GLU A 131 -28.91 31.32 -61.58
C GLU A 131 -30.23 31.77 -62.25
N ALA A 132 -30.96 32.70 -61.64
CA ALA A 132 -32.19 33.28 -62.19
C ALA A 132 -32.00 34.11 -63.48
N LEU A 133 -30.76 34.50 -63.82
CA LEU A 133 -30.42 35.10 -65.11
C LEU A 133 -30.08 34.02 -66.16
N ARG A 134 -29.44 32.93 -65.77
CA ARG A 134 -29.18 31.76 -66.63
C ARG A 134 -30.48 31.07 -67.06
N ASP A 135 -31.47 30.96 -66.19
CA ASP A 135 -32.77 30.37 -66.54
C ASP A 135 -33.57 31.20 -67.56
N ARG A 136 -33.21 32.49 -67.71
CA ARG A 136 -33.68 33.38 -68.78
C ARG A 136 -32.72 33.45 -69.98
N SER A 137 -31.71 32.58 -70.03
CA SER A 137 -30.65 32.53 -71.05
C SER A 137 -29.83 33.82 -71.18
N VAL A 138 -29.70 34.60 -70.08
CA VAL A 138 -28.95 35.88 -70.05
C VAL A 138 -27.51 35.70 -69.56
N ALA A 139 -27.27 34.77 -68.62
CA ALA A 139 -25.95 34.49 -68.07
C ALA A 139 -25.32 33.22 -68.67
N SER A 140 -23.99 33.18 -68.77
CA SER A 140 -23.26 32.00 -69.24
C SER A 140 -23.14 30.94 -68.13
N GLN A 141 -22.97 29.67 -68.50
CA GLN A 141 -22.75 28.59 -67.53
C GLN A 141 -21.51 28.85 -66.66
N GLN A 142 -20.39 29.28 -67.26
CA GLN A 142 -19.18 29.64 -66.53
C GLN A 142 -19.42 30.73 -65.47
N THR A 143 -20.34 31.67 -65.71
CA THR A 143 -20.73 32.70 -64.75
C THR A 143 -21.50 32.11 -63.57
N VAL A 144 -22.41 31.16 -63.81
CA VAL A 144 -23.12 30.42 -62.75
C VAL A 144 -22.13 29.62 -61.93
N ASP A 145 -21.29 28.79 -62.58
CA ASP A 145 -20.31 27.94 -61.91
C ASP A 145 -19.36 28.76 -61.01
N SER A 146 -18.94 29.95 -61.48
CA SER A 146 -18.10 30.88 -60.71
C SER A 146 -18.84 31.48 -59.50
N ALA A 147 -20.12 31.84 -59.64
CA ALA A 147 -20.92 32.40 -58.55
C ALA A 147 -21.28 31.34 -57.49
N VAL A 148 -21.57 30.10 -57.92
CA VAL A 148 -21.78 28.94 -57.05
C VAL A 148 -20.50 28.61 -56.27
N ALA A 149 -19.34 28.57 -56.93
CA ALA A 149 -18.06 28.35 -56.26
C ALA A 149 -17.73 29.48 -55.25
N ALA A 150 -18.05 30.74 -55.57
CA ALA A 150 -17.88 31.87 -54.66
C ALA A 150 -18.79 31.77 -53.43
N ARG A 151 -20.06 31.36 -53.61
CA ARG A 151 -20.98 31.05 -52.49
C ARG A 151 -20.41 29.95 -51.61
N GLU A 152 -19.98 28.84 -52.19
CA GLU A 152 -19.46 27.69 -51.44
C GLU A 152 -18.16 28.02 -50.69
N ALA A 153 -17.28 28.84 -51.27
CA ALA A 153 -16.09 29.37 -50.59
C ALA A 153 -16.46 30.28 -49.40
N ALA A 154 -17.49 31.12 -49.54
CA ALA A 154 -17.94 31.99 -48.46
C ALA A 154 -18.68 31.22 -47.35
N ASP A 155 -19.53 30.25 -47.70
CA ASP A 155 -20.16 29.32 -46.74
C ASP A 155 -19.11 28.48 -45.99
N ALA A 156 -17.98 28.14 -46.63
CA ALA A 156 -16.85 27.48 -45.97
C ALA A 156 -16.07 28.44 -45.04
N ALA A 157 -15.94 29.73 -45.42
CA ALA A 157 -15.32 30.75 -44.56
C ALA A 157 -16.13 31.02 -43.28
N VAL A 158 -17.47 30.98 -43.35
CA VAL A 158 -18.35 31.02 -42.16
C VAL A 158 -17.99 29.88 -41.20
N LYS A 159 -17.94 28.64 -41.67
CA LYS A 159 -17.60 27.46 -40.84
C LYS A 159 -16.21 27.56 -40.20
N ALA A 160 -15.24 28.15 -40.90
CA ALA A 160 -13.91 28.39 -40.34
C ALA A 160 -13.93 29.46 -39.23
N ALA A 161 -14.75 30.50 -39.37
CA ALA A 161 -14.96 31.51 -38.34
C ALA A 161 -15.75 30.97 -37.14
N GLU A 162 -16.79 30.14 -37.36
CA GLU A 162 -17.52 29.41 -36.31
C GLU A 162 -16.54 28.57 -35.46
N ALA A 163 -15.70 27.76 -36.11
CA ALA A 163 -14.71 26.93 -35.41
C ALA A 163 -13.66 27.76 -34.63
N THR A 164 -13.31 28.95 -35.12
CA THR A 164 -12.40 29.88 -34.42
C THR A 164 -13.07 30.49 -33.18
N LEU A 165 -14.36 30.82 -33.28
CA LEU A 165 -15.16 31.31 -32.16
C LEU A 165 -15.35 30.22 -31.08
N ASP A 166 -15.65 28.99 -31.48
CA ASP A 166 -15.81 27.88 -30.55
C ASP A 166 -14.49 27.57 -29.81
N ALA A 167 -13.34 27.64 -30.50
CA ALA A 167 -12.03 27.52 -29.85
C ALA A 167 -11.81 28.61 -28.78
N ALA A 168 -12.10 29.87 -29.11
CA ALA A 168 -11.98 30.99 -28.16
C ALA A 168 -12.95 30.84 -26.96
N ARG A 169 -14.16 30.31 -27.18
CA ARG A 169 -15.15 30.03 -26.12
C ARG A 169 -14.72 28.90 -25.19
N ILE A 170 -14.10 27.84 -25.73
CA ILE A 170 -13.52 26.76 -24.91
C ILE A 170 -12.39 27.30 -24.02
N ASP A 171 -11.52 28.16 -24.55
CA ASP A 171 -10.46 28.79 -23.76
C ASP A 171 -11.00 29.78 -22.72
N LEU A 172 -12.14 30.43 -22.98
CA LEU A 172 -12.86 31.23 -21.98
C LEU A 172 -13.49 30.36 -20.87
N ASP A 173 -14.13 29.23 -21.17
CA ASP A 173 -14.69 28.34 -20.13
C ASP A 173 -13.56 27.75 -19.25
N ARG A 174 -12.41 27.40 -19.86
CA ARG A 174 -11.20 26.95 -19.15
C ARG A 174 -10.63 27.96 -18.14
N THR A 175 -11.02 29.24 -18.17
CA THR A 175 -10.63 30.19 -17.11
C THR A 175 -11.31 29.88 -15.78
N THR A 176 -12.46 29.20 -15.79
CA THR A 176 -13.13 28.67 -14.61
C THR A 176 -12.75 27.21 -14.45
N ILE A 177 -11.78 26.93 -13.56
CA ILE A 177 -11.35 25.56 -13.29
C ILE A 177 -12.42 24.88 -12.43
N ARG A 178 -13.03 23.82 -12.98
CA ARG A 178 -14.09 23.03 -12.36
C ARG A 178 -13.55 21.71 -11.78
N ALA A 179 -14.27 21.14 -10.83
CA ALA A 179 -14.02 19.78 -10.35
C ALA A 179 -14.33 18.73 -11.46
N PRO A 180 -13.36 17.89 -11.87
CA PRO A 180 -13.58 16.82 -12.86
C PRO A 180 -14.13 15.52 -12.25
N LEU A 181 -14.22 15.45 -10.92
CA LEU A 181 -14.87 14.37 -10.17
C LEU A 181 -15.34 14.90 -8.81
N GLU A 182 -16.33 14.23 -8.23
CA GLU A 182 -16.80 14.45 -6.87
C GLU A 182 -15.80 13.90 -5.83
N GLY A 183 -15.76 14.51 -4.64
CA GLY A 183 -14.97 14.02 -3.51
C GLY A 183 -14.52 15.14 -2.57
N ARG A 184 -13.53 14.85 -1.73
CA ARG A 184 -12.95 15.83 -0.81
C ARG A 184 -11.79 16.57 -1.46
N ILE A 185 -11.83 17.90 -1.47
CA ILE A 185 -10.73 18.73 -1.99
C ILE A 185 -9.67 18.94 -0.90
N GLY A 186 -8.40 18.80 -1.29
CA GLY A 186 -7.27 19.08 -0.41
C GLY A 186 -7.02 20.58 -0.20
N LEU A 187 -5.86 20.90 0.38
CA LEU A 187 -5.35 22.26 0.48
C LEU A 187 -5.10 22.86 -0.91
N ALA A 188 -5.25 24.18 -1.02
CA ALA A 188 -4.87 24.94 -2.19
C ALA A 188 -3.36 25.17 -2.20
N LEU A 189 -2.68 24.59 -3.18
CA LEU A 189 -1.25 24.77 -3.41
C LEU A 189 -0.95 26.10 -4.12
N ALA A 190 -1.95 26.68 -4.79
CA ALA A 190 -1.89 28.00 -5.41
C ALA A 190 -2.80 29.01 -4.68
N THR A 191 -2.28 30.20 -4.42
CA THR A 191 -2.99 31.28 -3.71
C THR A 191 -3.66 32.26 -4.68
N GLN A 192 -4.61 33.05 -4.16
CA GLN A 192 -5.17 34.18 -4.88
C GLN A 192 -4.06 35.17 -5.26
N GLY A 193 -4.04 35.63 -6.51
CA GLY A 193 -2.99 36.47 -7.07
C GLY A 193 -1.77 35.72 -7.63
N ALA A 194 -1.70 34.39 -7.51
CA ALA A 194 -0.66 33.61 -8.16
C ALA A 194 -0.84 33.60 -9.70
N LEU A 195 0.27 33.74 -10.43
CA LEU A 195 0.33 33.50 -11.87
C LEU A 195 0.45 31.99 -12.12
N VAL A 196 -0.44 31.44 -12.93
CA VAL A 196 -0.44 30.05 -13.35
C VAL A 196 -0.20 29.92 -14.85
N THR A 197 0.42 28.82 -15.27
CA THR A 197 0.69 28.53 -16.68
C THR A 197 0.05 27.22 -17.12
N ALA A 198 -0.41 27.19 -18.38
CA ALA A 198 -1.09 26.03 -18.94
C ALA A 198 -0.24 24.76 -18.84
N SER A 199 -0.82 23.71 -18.28
CA SER A 199 -0.19 22.40 -18.06
C SER A 199 1.10 22.43 -17.20
N GLN A 200 1.19 23.36 -16.24
CA GLN A 200 2.29 23.39 -15.26
C GLN A 200 2.43 22.08 -14.46
N ALA A 201 3.65 21.82 -13.96
CA ALA A 201 4.02 20.59 -13.25
C ALA A 201 3.43 20.47 -11.84
N ASP A 202 3.15 21.57 -11.16
CA ASP A 202 2.52 21.59 -9.84
C ASP A 202 1.00 21.77 -9.94
N PRO A 203 0.17 20.89 -9.36
CA PRO A 203 -1.28 21.05 -9.35
C PRO A 203 -1.70 22.21 -8.42
N LEU A 204 -2.87 22.80 -8.67
CA LEU A 204 -3.42 23.90 -7.86
C LEU A 204 -4.10 23.39 -6.58
N ALA A 205 -4.73 22.23 -6.68
CA ALA A 205 -5.31 21.46 -5.59
C ALA A 205 -5.50 20.00 -6.07
N VAL A 206 -5.83 19.09 -5.16
CA VAL A 206 -6.07 17.68 -5.49
C VAL A 206 -7.38 17.23 -4.84
N ILE A 207 -8.31 16.71 -5.64
CA ILE A 207 -9.57 16.12 -5.17
C ILE A 207 -9.35 14.61 -5.04
N ARG A 208 -9.86 14.03 -3.95
CA ARG A 208 -9.81 12.59 -3.69
C ARG A 208 -11.20 12.08 -3.35
N ARG A 209 -11.62 11.01 -4.00
CA ARG A 209 -12.79 10.24 -3.57
C ARG A 209 -12.35 9.28 -2.48
N ILE A 210 -12.91 9.48 -1.30
CA ILE A 210 -12.55 8.81 -0.03
C ILE A 210 -13.57 7.73 0.33
N ASP A 211 -14.78 7.77 -0.27
CA ASP A 211 -15.80 6.72 -0.19
C ASP A 211 -16.25 6.34 -1.63
N PRO A 212 -16.18 5.05 -2.02
CA PRO A 212 -15.44 3.99 -1.34
C PRO A 212 -13.93 4.29 -1.33
N ILE A 213 -13.19 3.59 -0.47
CA ILE A 213 -11.73 3.65 -0.41
C ILE A 213 -11.12 2.33 -0.88
N GLN A 214 -9.88 2.38 -1.36
CA GLN A 214 -9.14 1.19 -1.79
C GLN A 214 -7.94 0.96 -0.87
N VAL A 215 -7.54 -0.30 -0.74
CA VAL A 215 -6.34 -0.68 0.01
C VAL A 215 -5.46 -1.55 -0.88
N ASP A 216 -4.23 -1.11 -1.08
CA ASP A 216 -3.19 -1.88 -1.77
C ASP A 216 -2.40 -2.66 -0.73
N VAL A 217 -2.56 -3.98 -0.76
CA VAL A 217 -1.98 -4.96 0.16
C VAL A 217 -0.86 -5.71 -0.56
N THR A 218 0.24 -6.03 0.14
CA THR A 218 1.38 -6.73 -0.47
C THR A 218 1.49 -8.18 0.00
N GLN A 219 1.59 -9.12 -0.95
CA GLN A 219 1.78 -10.56 -0.66
C GLN A 219 3.03 -11.10 -1.37
N SER A 220 3.78 -11.99 -0.72
CA SER A 220 4.95 -12.61 -1.35
C SER A 220 4.56 -13.54 -2.50
N ALA A 221 5.20 -13.37 -3.67
CA ALA A 221 4.98 -14.24 -4.83
C ALA A 221 5.33 -15.72 -4.54
N ALA A 222 6.27 -15.97 -3.61
CA ALA A 222 6.61 -17.33 -3.18
C ALA A 222 5.45 -18.01 -2.43
N GLU A 223 4.66 -17.24 -1.68
CA GLU A 223 3.50 -17.75 -0.94
C GLU A 223 2.30 -17.99 -1.85
N ILE A 224 2.07 -17.12 -2.84
CA ILE A 224 1.09 -17.34 -3.91
C ILE A 224 1.41 -18.64 -4.67
N VAL A 225 2.68 -18.87 -5.04
CA VAL A 225 3.10 -20.12 -5.71
C VAL A 225 2.98 -21.33 -4.77
N ARG A 226 3.24 -21.18 -3.47
CA ARG A 226 3.04 -22.24 -2.46
C ARG A 226 1.56 -22.64 -2.37
N TRP A 227 0.66 -21.65 -2.29
CA TRP A 227 -0.79 -21.83 -2.23
C TRP A 227 -1.33 -22.48 -3.52
N GLN A 228 -0.97 -21.94 -4.69
CA GLN A 228 -1.35 -22.52 -5.99
C GLN A 228 -0.89 -23.98 -6.16
N ARG A 229 0.27 -24.36 -5.60
CA ARG A 229 0.77 -25.75 -5.63
C ARG A 229 0.10 -26.68 -4.62
N GLN A 230 -0.40 -26.14 -3.50
CA GLN A 230 -1.19 -26.92 -2.54
C GLN A 230 -2.60 -27.22 -3.09
N GLY A 231 -3.11 -26.35 -3.96
CA GLY A 231 -4.32 -26.58 -4.75
C GLY A 231 -5.60 -26.57 -3.91
N ALA A 232 -6.72 -26.96 -4.53
CA ALA A 232 -8.07 -26.87 -3.98
C ALA A 232 -8.34 -27.71 -2.70
N ALA A 233 -7.34 -28.40 -2.15
CA ALA A 233 -7.41 -29.08 -0.86
C ALA A 233 -7.14 -28.14 0.34
N ALA A 234 -6.67 -26.92 0.08
CA ALA A 234 -6.43 -25.87 1.09
C ALA A 234 -6.94 -24.48 0.63
N ALA A 235 -7.81 -24.45 -0.38
CA ALA A 235 -8.49 -23.23 -0.78
C ALA A 235 -9.79 -23.08 0.02
N LEU A 236 -10.19 -21.84 0.28
CA LEU A 236 -11.55 -21.52 0.69
C LEU A 236 -12.56 -22.15 -0.30
N PRO A 237 -13.66 -22.76 0.18
CA PRO A 237 -14.77 -23.16 -0.69
C PRO A 237 -15.25 -22.00 -1.56
N PRO A 238 -15.76 -22.23 -2.78
CA PRO A 238 -16.27 -21.17 -3.65
C PRO A 238 -17.51 -20.43 -3.11
N ASP A 239 -18.07 -20.90 -2.00
CA ASP A 239 -19.18 -20.30 -1.25
C ASP A 239 -18.73 -19.69 0.10
N ALA A 240 -17.42 -19.55 0.34
CA ALA A 240 -16.88 -18.97 1.57
C ALA A 240 -16.90 -17.43 1.54
N ASP A 241 -16.90 -16.82 2.72
CA ASP A 241 -16.79 -15.37 2.86
C ASP A 241 -15.36 -14.92 2.52
N ASP A 242 -15.19 -14.39 1.30
CA ASP A 242 -13.98 -13.66 0.87
C ASP A 242 -13.90 -12.24 1.49
N SER A 243 -14.67 -12.00 2.56
CA SER A 243 -14.69 -10.76 3.32
C SER A 243 -13.33 -10.52 3.99
N VAL A 244 -12.69 -9.41 3.65
CA VAL A 244 -11.44 -8.98 4.29
C VAL A 244 -11.76 -7.97 5.39
N THR A 245 -11.20 -8.15 6.58
CA THR A 245 -11.23 -7.14 7.65
C THR A 245 -9.93 -6.35 7.66
N LEU A 246 -9.97 -5.11 8.18
CA LEU A 246 -8.79 -4.27 8.35
C LEU A 246 -8.54 -4.05 9.84
N GLN A 247 -7.28 -4.23 10.26
CA GLN A 247 -6.79 -3.71 11.52
C GLN A 247 -6.08 -2.36 11.27
N LEU A 248 -6.51 -1.35 12.01
CA LEU A 248 -5.93 0.00 12.00
C LEU A 248 -4.61 0.03 12.79
N ALA A 249 -3.83 1.09 12.60
CA ALA A 249 -2.51 1.25 13.24
C ALA A 249 -2.53 1.38 14.78
N ASP A 250 -3.71 1.55 15.39
CA ASP A 250 -3.93 1.52 16.84
C ASP A 250 -4.32 0.13 17.37
N GLY A 251 -4.45 -0.87 16.50
CA GLY A 251 -4.87 -2.24 16.81
C GLY A 251 -6.38 -2.46 16.79
N THR A 252 -7.20 -1.43 16.54
CA THR A 252 -8.65 -1.57 16.38
C THR A 252 -9.02 -2.22 15.05
N GLU A 253 -10.13 -2.95 15.01
CA GLU A 253 -10.70 -3.50 13.79
C GLU A 253 -11.62 -2.46 13.13
N PHE A 254 -11.66 -2.42 11.80
CA PHE A 254 -12.56 -1.55 11.04
C PHE A 254 -13.93 -2.22 10.87
N ASP A 255 -15.00 -1.52 11.25
CA ASP A 255 -16.38 -2.07 11.24
C ASP A 255 -16.90 -2.54 9.86
N GLN A 256 -16.28 -2.10 8.77
CA GLN A 256 -16.68 -2.47 7.41
C GLN A 256 -15.74 -3.53 6.83
N THR A 257 -16.33 -4.64 6.36
CA THR A 257 -15.62 -5.63 5.55
C THR A 257 -15.42 -5.11 4.12
N GLY A 258 -14.28 -5.47 3.53
CA GLY A 258 -13.96 -5.19 2.13
C GLY A 258 -13.97 -6.44 1.27
N SER A 259 -13.86 -6.23 -0.03
CA SER A 259 -13.78 -7.30 -1.03
C SER A 259 -12.51 -7.18 -1.89
N LEU A 260 -11.98 -8.31 -2.35
CA LEU A 260 -10.86 -8.33 -3.29
C LEU A 260 -11.34 -7.86 -4.67
N MET A 261 -10.85 -6.70 -5.09
CA MET A 261 -11.23 -6.08 -6.38
C MET A 261 -10.35 -6.59 -7.52
N ALA A 262 -9.03 -6.67 -7.31
CA ALA A 262 -8.07 -7.12 -8.30
C ALA A 262 -6.77 -7.63 -7.67
N ALA A 263 -6.10 -8.57 -8.34
CA ALA A 263 -4.69 -8.88 -8.11
C ALA A 263 -3.89 -8.34 -9.29
N GLU A 264 -2.83 -7.58 -9.03
CA GLU A 264 -1.97 -7.05 -10.08
C GLU A 264 -1.17 -8.20 -10.71
N PRO A 265 -1.21 -8.41 -12.05
CA PRO A 265 -0.44 -9.48 -12.71
C PRO A 265 1.05 -9.09 -12.90
N HIS A 266 1.61 -8.38 -11.93
CA HIS A 266 2.99 -7.91 -11.88
C HIS A 266 3.59 -8.24 -10.52
N VAL A 267 4.86 -8.65 -10.52
CA VAL A 267 5.66 -8.85 -9.31
C VAL A 267 6.70 -7.75 -9.29
N ASP A 268 6.76 -6.97 -8.21
CA ASP A 268 7.80 -5.96 -8.04
C ASP A 268 9.19 -6.64 -8.01
N GLU A 269 10.07 -6.26 -8.95
CA GLU A 269 11.38 -6.90 -9.13
C GLU A 269 12.36 -6.67 -7.96
N THR A 270 12.11 -5.64 -7.13
CA THR A 270 12.98 -5.26 -6.00
C THR A 270 12.64 -6.04 -4.74
N THR A 271 11.35 -6.33 -4.53
CA THR A 271 10.80 -6.88 -3.28
C THR A 271 10.20 -8.28 -3.42
N GLY A 272 9.86 -8.71 -4.64
CA GLY A 272 9.30 -10.03 -4.91
C GLY A 272 7.84 -10.21 -4.44
N VAL A 273 7.11 -9.11 -4.26
CA VAL A 273 5.70 -9.10 -3.84
C VAL A 273 4.76 -8.78 -5.01
N VAL A 274 3.51 -9.20 -4.86
CA VAL A 274 2.37 -8.88 -5.72
C VAL A 274 1.45 -7.93 -4.97
N THR A 275 0.91 -6.92 -5.67
CA THR A 275 -0.12 -6.02 -5.14
C THR A 275 -1.50 -6.65 -5.26
N LEU A 276 -2.21 -6.75 -4.16
CA LEU A 276 -3.62 -7.09 -4.07
C LEU A 276 -4.41 -5.82 -3.77
N ARG A 277 -5.37 -5.46 -4.63
CA ARG A 277 -6.23 -4.30 -4.43
C ARG A 277 -7.60 -4.74 -3.92
N MET A 278 -8.00 -4.16 -2.80
CA MET A 278 -9.29 -4.37 -2.17
C MET A 278 -10.07 -3.07 -2.10
N GLU A 279 -11.40 -3.17 -2.04
CA GLU A 279 -12.30 -2.02 -1.91
C GLU A 279 -13.14 -2.14 -0.64
N PHE A 280 -13.26 -1.01 0.08
CA PHE A 280 -13.93 -0.88 1.38
C PHE A 280 -14.85 0.34 1.37
N ALA A 281 -16.04 0.23 1.94
CA ALA A 281 -16.90 1.40 2.21
C ALA A 281 -16.31 2.24 3.36
N ASN A 282 -16.40 3.56 3.28
CA ASN A 282 -15.80 4.49 4.24
C ASN A 282 -16.74 5.67 4.54
N PRO A 283 -17.98 5.42 5.01
CA PRO A 283 -19.01 6.45 5.16
C PRO A 283 -18.60 7.56 6.13
N ASP A 284 -17.89 7.23 7.20
CA ASP A 284 -17.42 8.18 8.22
C ASP A 284 -16.12 8.90 7.83
N SER A 285 -15.54 8.62 6.64
CA SER A 285 -14.23 9.13 6.21
C SER A 285 -13.07 8.86 7.19
N LEU A 286 -13.18 7.80 8.00
CA LEU A 286 -12.18 7.44 9.03
C LEU A 286 -10.85 7.02 8.39
N LEU A 287 -10.92 6.23 7.32
CA LEU A 287 -9.73 5.84 6.57
C LEU A 287 -9.32 6.97 5.62
N LEU A 288 -8.07 7.43 5.76
CA LEU A 288 -7.50 8.47 4.91
C LEU A 288 -6.42 7.89 3.97
N PRO A 289 -6.38 8.30 2.69
CA PRO A 289 -5.34 7.88 1.76
C PRO A 289 -3.93 8.16 2.30
N GLY A 290 -3.07 7.15 2.25
CA GLY A 290 -1.71 7.14 2.80
C GLY A 290 -1.55 6.38 4.11
N MET A 291 -2.64 6.16 4.86
CA MET A 291 -2.62 5.38 6.11
C MET A 291 -2.10 3.96 5.89
N TYR A 292 -1.41 3.44 6.90
CA TYR A 292 -0.99 2.04 6.97
C TYR A 292 -2.06 1.23 7.71
N VAL A 293 -2.38 0.06 7.17
CA VAL A 293 -3.36 -0.90 7.71
C VAL A 293 -2.82 -2.31 7.55
N LEU A 294 -3.29 -3.24 8.38
CA LEU A 294 -3.07 -4.66 8.19
C LEU A 294 -4.39 -5.25 7.69
N ALA A 295 -4.35 -5.93 6.54
CA ALA A 295 -5.52 -6.62 5.99
C ALA A 295 -5.50 -8.07 6.46
N GLU A 296 -6.52 -8.50 7.20
CA GLU A 296 -6.68 -9.89 7.60
C GLU A 296 -7.48 -10.63 6.53
N ILE A 297 -6.78 -11.41 5.72
CA ILE A 297 -7.38 -12.18 4.62
C ILE A 297 -7.58 -13.63 5.10
N PRO A 298 -8.80 -14.20 5.06
CA PRO A 298 -8.96 -15.64 5.25
C PRO A 298 -8.20 -16.39 4.15
N GLN A 299 -7.48 -17.46 4.51
CA GLN A 299 -6.69 -18.27 3.55
C GLN A 299 -7.30 -19.66 3.35
N ALA A 300 -7.76 -20.28 4.45
CA ALA A 300 -8.37 -21.59 4.47
C ALA A 300 -9.25 -21.73 5.72
N LYS A 301 -10.39 -22.42 5.60
CA LYS A 301 -11.07 -23.01 6.75
C LYS A 301 -10.52 -24.42 6.95
N LEU A 302 -10.08 -24.73 8.16
CA LEU A 302 -9.73 -26.09 8.56
C LEU A 302 -10.80 -26.60 9.52
N ASP A 303 -11.54 -27.60 9.07
CA ASP A 303 -12.55 -28.30 9.87
C ASP A 303 -11.86 -29.36 10.74
N ASP A 304 -12.43 -29.68 11.90
CA ASP A 304 -11.97 -30.73 12.82
C ASP A 304 -10.48 -30.64 13.27
N VAL A 305 -9.90 -29.44 13.39
CA VAL A 305 -8.50 -29.27 13.83
C VAL A 305 -8.33 -29.17 15.35
N ILE A 306 -7.15 -29.54 15.81
CA ILE A 306 -6.80 -29.55 17.24
C ILE A 306 -5.95 -28.32 17.57
N LEU A 307 -6.43 -27.49 18.51
CA LEU A 307 -5.64 -26.41 19.11
C LEU A 307 -4.82 -26.95 20.29
N ALA A 308 -3.53 -27.18 20.06
CA ALA A 308 -2.60 -27.65 21.08
C ALA A 308 -1.88 -26.45 21.75
N PRO A 309 -1.99 -26.23 23.08
CA PRO A 309 -1.22 -25.21 23.78
C PRO A 309 0.28 -25.31 23.50
N GLN A 310 0.94 -24.18 23.24
CA GLN A 310 2.36 -24.18 22.79
C GLN A 310 3.31 -24.88 23.77
N GLU A 311 2.98 -24.89 25.06
CA GLU A 311 3.73 -25.50 26.16
C GLU A 311 3.85 -27.03 26.05
N GLY A 312 2.84 -27.70 25.49
CA GLY A 312 2.81 -29.16 25.33
C GLY A 312 3.52 -29.68 24.07
N VAL A 313 4.01 -28.77 23.23
CA VAL A 313 4.70 -29.09 21.97
C VAL A 313 6.20 -28.91 22.14
N THR A 314 6.96 -29.99 21.98
CA THR A 314 8.43 -29.96 22.01
C THR A 314 9.02 -30.38 20.66
N ARG A 315 10.35 -30.41 20.55
CA ARG A 315 11.05 -30.79 19.31
C ARG A 315 12.02 -31.93 19.56
N ASP A 316 11.93 -32.96 18.72
CA ASP A 316 12.91 -34.04 18.61
C ASP A 316 14.29 -33.47 18.24
N ARG A 317 15.36 -34.26 18.44
CA ARG A 317 16.76 -33.97 18.06
C ARG A 317 16.94 -33.62 16.58
N ARG A 318 15.92 -33.88 15.74
CA ARG A 318 15.85 -33.52 14.31
C ARG A 318 15.09 -32.20 14.02
N GLY A 319 14.64 -31.48 15.05
CA GLY A 319 13.89 -30.21 14.95
C GLY A 319 12.39 -30.36 14.64
N ARG A 320 11.90 -31.59 14.43
CA ARG A 320 10.48 -31.89 14.15
C ARG A 320 9.63 -31.72 15.41
N PRO A 321 8.43 -31.12 15.31
CA PRO A 321 7.53 -31.02 16.45
C PRO A 321 6.98 -32.40 16.86
N ILE A 322 6.94 -32.64 18.16
CA ILE A 322 6.38 -33.83 18.80
C ILE A 322 5.56 -33.40 20.02
N ALA A 323 4.53 -34.18 20.34
CA ALA A 323 3.77 -34.07 21.58
C ALA A 323 3.93 -35.35 22.40
N TYR A 324 3.89 -35.20 23.73
CA TYR A 324 3.69 -36.31 24.64
C TYR A 324 2.23 -36.33 25.07
N ILE A 325 1.53 -37.43 24.78
CA ILE A 325 0.15 -37.64 25.21
C ILE A 325 0.06 -38.77 26.24
N VAL A 326 -1.01 -38.80 27.02
CA VAL A 326 -1.31 -39.88 27.97
C VAL A 326 -2.48 -40.72 27.44
N ASN A 327 -2.17 -41.95 26.98
CA ASN A 327 -3.17 -42.89 26.47
C ASN A 327 -4.14 -43.38 27.58
N ALA A 328 -5.13 -44.20 27.22
CA ALA A 328 -6.16 -44.67 28.16
C ALA A 328 -5.56 -45.52 29.31
N GLU A 329 -4.43 -46.18 29.06
CA GLU A 329 -3.67 -47.01 30.01
C GLU A 329 -2.77 -46.17 30.96
N ASN A 330 -2.82 -44.83 30.88
CA ASN A 330 -1.98 -43.89 31.61
C ASN A 330 -0.46 -44.02 31.32
N VAL A 331 -0.13 -44.39 30.08
CA VAL A 331 1.24 -44.48 29.56
C VAL A 331 1.53 -43.30 28.63
N VAL A 332 2.75 -42.78 28.70
CA VAL A 332 3.21 -41.68 27.84
C VAL A 332 3.53 -42.20 26.44
N GLU A 333 2.81 -41.70 25.44
CA GLU A 333 3.12 -41.91 24.02
C GLU A 333 3.68 -40.64 23.38
N GLU A 334 4.65 -40.80 22.49
CA GLU A 334 5.23 -39.72 21.69
C GLU A 334 4.58 -39.74 20.30
N ARG A 335 3.83 -38.69 19.95
CA ARG A 335 3.23 -38.51 18.62
C ARG A 335 3.97 -37.40 17.86
N MET A 336 4.25 -37.63 16.58
CA MET A 336 4.79 -36.61 15.68
C MET A 336 3.65 -35.74 15.17
N LEU A 337 3.83 -34.42 15.17
CA LEU A 337 2.79 -33.47 14.77
C LEU A 337 3.03 -32.91 13.36
N ASP A 338 1.94 -32.65 12.63
CA ASP A 338 1.93 -31.67 11.53
C ASP A 338 1.30 -30.36 12.03
N ILE A 339 2.13 -29.34 12.22
CA ILE A 339 1.72 -28.01 12.68
C ILE A 339 1.58 -27.10 11.47
N VAL A 340 0.43 -26.46 11.32
CA VAL A 340 0.14 -25.57 10.19
C VAL A 340 0.58 -24.15 10.48
N GLN A 341 0.16 -23.60 11.62
CA GLN A 341 0.33 -22.20 12.01
C GLN A 341 0.16 -22.06 13.54
N ASP A 342 0.74 -21.02 14.13
CA ASP A 342 0.40 -20.53 15.47
C ASP A 342 -0.86 -19.65 15.45
N ARG A 343 -1.65 -19.73 16.53
CA ARG A 343 -2.80 -18.85 16.81
C ARG A 343 -2.71 -18.42 18.27
N GLY A 344 -2.09 -17.26 18.53
CA GLY A 344 -1.84 -16.77 19.88
C GLY A 344 -1.01 -17.76 20.71
N ASN A 345 -1.54 -18.23 21.84
CA ASN A 345 -0.88 -19.18 22.74
C ASN A 345 -1.04 -20.67 22.36
N SER A 346 -1.60 -20.98 21.18
CA SER A 346 -1.81 -22.35 20.70
C SER A 346 -1.21 -22.59 19.31
N TRP A 347 -0.88 -23.84 19.01
CA TRP A 347 -0.56 -24.33 17.66
C TRP A 347 -1.81 -24.96 17.03
N VAL A 348 -2.07 -24.65 15.76
CA VAL A 348 -3.06 -25.35 14.94
C VAL A 348 -2.41 -26.62 14.39
N VAL A 349 -2.84 -27.78 14.91
CA VAL A 349 -2.34 -29.10 14.52
C VAL A 349 -3.33 -29.75 13.55
N ARG A 350 -2.84 -30.19 12.39
CA ARG A 350 -3.64 -30.90 11.37
C ARG A 350 -3.59 -32.41 11.55
N GLU A 351 -2.40 -32.97 11.81
CA GLU A 351 -2.19 -34.40 11.95
C GLU A 351 -1.36 -34.71 13.20
N GLY A 352 -1.64 -35.86 13.85
CA GLY A 352 -0.87 -36.38 14.97
C GLY A 352 -1.51 -36.24 16.36
N LEU A 353 -2.70 -35.63 16.46
CA LEU A 353 -3.51 -35.57 17.68
C LEU A 353 -4.97 -35.88 17.33
N GLU A 354 -5.68 -36.55 18.24
CA GLU A 354 -7.08 -36.93 18.10
C GLU A 354 -7.96 -36.19 19.14
N PRO A 355 -9.25 -35.94 18.86
CA PRO A 355 -10.15 -35.31 19.83
C PRO A 355 -10.28 -36.17 21.09
N GLY A 356 -10.03 -35.58 22.27
CA GLY A 356 -9.98 -36.29 23.55
C GLY A 356 -8.58 -36.78 23.96
N ASP A 357 -7.54 -36.59 23.14
CA ASP A 357 -6.15 -36.83 23.56
C ASP A 357 -5.77 -35.93 24.76
N ARG A 358 -5.09 -36.52 25.74
CA ARG A 358 -4.60 -35.82 26.94
C ARG A 358 -3.15 -35.38 26.73
N LEU A 359 -2.95 -34.15 26.28
CA LEU A 359 -1.64 -33.56 26.02
C LEU A 359 -0.92 -33.20 27.32
N ILE A 360 0.31 -33.66 27.49
CA ILE A 360 1.16 -33.27 28.64
C ILE A 360 1.72 -31.87 28.39
N VAL A 361 1.36 -30.93 29.26
CA VAL A 361 1.79 -29.52 29.19
C VAL A 361 2.88 -29.18 30.20
N GLU A 362 2.97 -29.90 31.32
CA GLU A 362 4.05 -29.76 32.30
C GLU A 362 4.58 -31.10 32.78
N GLY A 363 5.85 -31.13 33.20
CA GLY A 363 6.49 -32.35 33.71
C GLY A 363 7.21 -33.20 32.67
N PHE A 364 7.24 -32.79 31.39
CA PHE A 364 7.92 -33.50 30.29
C PHE A 364 9.40 -33.84 30.55
N GLN A 365 10.08 -33.11 31.46
CA GLN A 365 11.47 -33.38 31.86
C GLN A 365 11.63 -34.57 32.82
N ARG A 366 10.54 -35.03 33.46
CA ARG A 366 10.54 -36.08 34.49
C ARG A 366 10.00 -37.42 33.98
N ILE A 367 9.63 -37.50 32.71
CA ILE A 367 9.00 -38.65 32.07
C ILE A 367 9.86 -39.20 30.95
N ALA A 368 9.63 -40.46 30.59
CA ALA A 368 10.22 -41.11 29.42
C ALA A 368 9.11 -41.78 28.62
N THR A 369 9.26 -41.86 27.29
CA THR A 369 8.32 -42.53 26.41
C THR A 369 8.09 -43.98 26.86
N GLY A 370 6.83 -44.37 27.09
CA GLY A 370 6.45 -45.67 27.63
C GLY A 370 6.43 -45.79 29.17
N ALA A 371 6.67 -44.70 29.92
CA ALA A 371 6.53 -44.71 31.39
C ALA A 371 5.07 -44.51 31.82
N PRO A 372 4.62 -45.13 32.94
CA PRO A 372 3.35 -44.82 33.57
C PRO A 372 3.42 -43.47 34.30
N VAL A 373 2.38 -42.66 34.16
CA VAL A 373 2.27 -41.32 34.76
C VAL A 373 0.93 -41.14 35.47
N THR A 374 0.88 -40.21 36.43
CA THR A 374 -0.40 -39.79 37.03
C THR A 374 -0.82 -38.47 36.37
N PRO A 375 -1.83 -38.47 35.48
CA PRO A 375 -2.31 -37.24 34.87
C PRO A 375 -3.14 -36.42 35.87
N GLU A 376 -2.76 -35.17 36.06
CA GLU A 376 -3.55 -34.16 36.76
C GLU A 376 -4.07 -33.18 35.70
N GLU A 377 -5.39 -33.02 35.58
CA GLU A 377 -5.95 -32.06 34.61
C GLU A 377 -5.59 -30.64 35.03
N ARG A 378 -5.13 -29.83 34.07
CA ARG A 378 -4.94 -28.38 34.24
C ARG A 378 -6.27 -27.79 34.71
N GLN A 379 -6.27 -27.17 35.88
CA GLN A 379 -7.33 -26.24 36.24
C GLN A 379 -7.20 -25.03 35.34
N ASP A 380 -8.25 -24.74 34.55
CA ASP A 380 -8.27 -23.59 33.66
C ASP A 380 -7.93 -22.31 34.44
N ALA A 381 -6.83 -21.66 34.04
CA ALA A 381 -6.49 -20.36 34.57
C ALA A 381 -7.59 -19.38 34.12
N PRO A 382 -8.24 -18.64 35.03
CA PRO A 382 -9.24 -17.65 34.64
C PRO A 382 -8.56 -16.58 33.78
N ALA A 383 -9.24 -16.17 32.70
CA ALA A 383 -8.77 -15.11 31.81
C ALA A 383 -8.37 -13.86 32.61
N GLU A 384 -7.24 -13.24 32.23
CA GLU A 384 -6.78 -11.99 32.85
C GLU A 384 -7.84 -10.90 32.66
N GLY A 385 -8.52 -10.55 33.76
CA GLY A 385 -9.72 -9.72 33.68
C GLY A 385 -10.23 -9.20 35.02
N SER A 386 -9.37 -9.08 36.04
CA SER A 386 -9.62 -8.31 37.27
C SER A 386 -8.32 -8.11 38.05
N ALA A 387 -7.76 -6.90 38.01
CA ALA A 387 -6.70 -6.51 38.93
C ALA A 387 -7.29 -6.39 40.35
N PRO A 388 -6.68 -6.98 41.40
CA PRO A 388 -7.14 -6.78 42.76
C PRO A 388 -6.81 -5.37 43.22
N GLU A 389 -7.82 -4.64 43.68
CA GLU A 389 -7.71 -3.31 44.27
C GLU A 389 -6.74 -3.34 45.47
N GLY A 390 -5.71 -2.49 45.40
CA GLY A 390 -4.70 -2.40 46.45
C GLY A 390 -5.25 -1.72 47.70
N GLU A 391 -5.56 -2.52 48.72
CA GLU A 391 -5.97 -2.06 50.05
C GLU A 391 -4.99 -1.01 50.62
N ALA A 392 -5.49 0.22 50.80
CA ALA A 392 -4.70 1.32 51.33
C ALA A 392 -4.53 1.20 52.85
N ALA A 393 -3.35 0.74 53.30
CA ALA A 393 -2.99 0.77 54.71
C ALA A 393 -2.73 2.22 55.18
N GLN A 394 -3.57 2.69 56.11
CA GLN A 394 -3.35 3.97 56.80
C GLN A 394 -2.11 3.92 57.69
N ALA A 395 -1.32 4.99 57.66
CA ALA A 395 -0.41 5.38 58.73
C ALA A 395 -0.56 6.89 58.97
N ASP A 396 -0.54 7.29 60.24
CA ASP A 396 -1.10 8.55 60.71
C ASP A 396 -0.41 9.84 60.26
N ALA A 397 -1.18 10.93 60.34
CA ALA A 397 -0.71 12.30 60.23
C ALA A 397 -0.11 12.80 61.56
N ASP A 398 0.91 13.66 61.48
CA ASP A 398 0.99 14.86 62.32
C ASP A 398 1.90 15.94 61.67
N ALA A 399 1.59 17.21 61.97
CA ALA A 399 2.43 18.41 61.87
C ALA A 399 3.15 18.76 60.53
N SER A 400 3.12 19.98 60.00
CA SER A 400 2.58 21.24 60.54
C SER A 400 2.25 22.24 59.42
N ALA A 401 1.31 23.14 59.68
CA ALA A 401 1.08 24.33 58.88
C ALA A 401 1.72 25.55 59.57
N THR A 402 2.67 26.19 58.89
CA THR A 402 3.16 27.56 59.08
C THR A 402 3.87 27.91 57.76
N GLY A 403 3.63 29.00 57.04
CA GLY A 403 3.01 30.25 57.43
C GLY A 403 3.94 31.39 57.00
N ASP A 404 3.36 32.41 56.36
CA ASP A 404 3.95 33.74 56.10
C ASP A 404 4.88 33.97 54.87
N ALA A 405 4.28 34.64 53.87
CA ALA A 405 4.64 35.95 53.32
C ALA A 405 6.07 36.33 52.80
N ALA A 406 6.04 36.81 51.54
CA ALA A 406 6.49 38.13 51.08
C ALA A 406 7.96 38.43 50.66
N ALA A 407 8.02 39.40 49.73
CA ALA A 407 9.08 40.37 49.42
C ALA A 407 10.28 39.98 48.51
N ALA A 408 10.16 40.41 47.25
CA ALA A 408 10.98 41.44 46.57
C ALA A 408 12.53 41.54 46.75
N GLY A 409 13.21 41.85 45.64
CA GLY A 409 14.64 42.23 45.55
C GLY A 409 15.33 41.49 44.39
N GLU A 410 15.34 42.00 43.16
CA GLU A 410 16.28 43.01 42.62
C GLU A 410 17.78 42.74 42.89
N THR A 411 18.49 42.38 41.81
CA THR A 411 19.83 42.85 41.34
C THR A 411 20.43 41.77 40.44
N SER A 412 21.24 41.99 39.41
CA SER A 412 21.60 43.09 38.49
C SER A 412 22.89 42.64 37.78
N ALA A 413 23.23 43.21 36.62
CA ALA A 413 24.51 43.07 35.90
C ALA A 413 24.82 41.67 35.27
N GLU A 414 25.58 41.48 34.18
CA GLU A 414 26.17 42.33 33.12
C GLU A 414 26.46 41.36 31.91
N ALA A 415 26.78 41.73 30.65
CA ALA A 415 27.05 42.99 29.98
C ALA A 415 26.79 42.92 28.45
N ALA A 416 26.60 44.07 27.81
CA ALA A 416 27.07 44.40 26.44
C ALA A 416 28.16 45.51 26.60
N PRO A 417 28.88 46.08 25.59
CA PRO A 417 28.64 46.21 24.14
C PRO A 417 29.91 45.78 23.32
N ALA A 418 30.28 46.20 22.09
CA ALA A 418 29.95 47.33 21.20
C ALA A 418 30.25 46.95 19.73
N GLU A 419 29.45 47.38 18.75
CA GLU A 419 29.67 48.52 17.83
C GLU A 419 31.01 48.61 17.08
N GLY A 420 30.93 48.86 15.76
CA GLY A 420 31.70 49.95 15.14
C GLY A 420 32.51 49.66 13.88
N THR A 421 32.00 50.11 12.71
CA THR A 421 32.75 50.57 11.49
C THR A 421 33.74 49.60 10.80
N GLY A 422 33.99 49.70 9.49
CA GLY A 422 33.45 50.57 8.44
C GLY A 422 34.31 50.50 7.17
N ASP A 423 33.74 50.97 6.05
CA ASP A 423 34.39 51.49 4.83
C ASP A 423 35.57 50.75 4.15
N ALA A 424 35.38 50.37 2.87
CA ALA A 424 36.32 50.64 1.76
C ALA A 424 35.92 49.93 0.45
N ALA A 425 35.84 50.70 -0.63
CA ALA A 425 36.02 50.27 -2.02
C ALA A 425 37.00 51.29 -2.67
N PRO A 426 37.43 51.16 -3.94
CA PRO A 426 37.61 49.99 -4.81
C PRO A 426 39.09 49.85 -5.25
N THR A 427 39.44 48.94 -6.17
CA THR A 427 40.66 49.05 -7.00
C THR A 427 40.43 48.43 -8.39
N GLU A 428 40.94 49.12 -9.41
CA GLU A 428 40.80 48.80 -10.85
C GLU A 428 41.98 47.98 -11.40
N ALA A 429 41.93 47.71 -12.71
CA ALA A 429 43.00 47.26 -13.62
C ALA A 429 43.38 45.75 -13.55
N GLU A 430 43.74 45.07 -14.66
CA GLU A 430 44.00 45.56 -16.02
C GLU A 430 43.71 44.52 -17.14
N GLU A 431 43.61 45.08 -18.35
CA GLU A 431 43.54 44.57 -19.73
C GLU A 431 43.78 43.08 -20.12
N GLY A 432 43.16 42.70 -21.26
CA GLY A 432 43.42 41.46 -21.99
C GLY A 432 42.58 41.27 -23.26
N ALA A 433 42.77 42.11 -24.29
CA ALA A 433 42.30 41.84 -25.67
C ALA A 433 43.14 40.69 -26.29
N THR A 434 42.86 40.00 -27.40
CA THR A 434 41.95 40.08 -28.58
C THR A 434 41.51 38.62 -28.89
N ASP A 435 40.61 38.27 -29.82
CA ASP A 435 40.70 38.46 -31.28
C ASP A 435 39.49 37.82 -31.97
N ALA A 436 39.16 38.27 -33.17
CA ALA A 436 38.13 37.68 -34.02
C ALA A 436 38.61 37.66 -35.47
N PRO A 437 38.37 36.55 -36.20
CA PRO A 437 38.15 36.70 -37.63
C PRO A 437 36.93 35.91 -38.15
N ALA A 438 36.25 36.56 -39.08
CA ALA A 438 35.44 35.97 -40.13
C ALA A 438 35.74 36.77 -41.42
N PRO A 439 35.26 36.35 -42.60
CA PRO A 439 34.95 35.00 -43.06
C PRO A 439 35.93 34.60 -44.20
N ASP A 440 35.74 33.44 -44.84
CA ASP A 440 36.28 33.24 -46.19
C ASP A 440 35.22 32.66 -47.12
N ALA A 441 35.31 33.02 -48.39
CA ALA A 441 34.37 32.69 -49.45
C ALA A 441 35.12 32.01 -50.60
N THR A 442 34.51 31.04 -51.27
CA THR A 442 35.01 30.58 -52.57
C THR A 442 33.86 30.26 -53.51
N GLU A 443 34.02 30.77 -54.72
CA GLU A 443 33.13 30.74 -55.88
C GLU A 443 32.72 29.32 -56.35
N GLY A 444 31.63 29.22 -57.13
CA GLY A 444 31.25 27.94 -57.76
C GLY A 444 29.87 27.88 -58.43
N GLN A 445 29.59 28.78 -59.38
CA GLN A 445 28.38 28.80 -60.24
C GLN A 445 28.84 29.07 -61.69
N PRO A 446 28.13 28.71 -62.78
CA PRO A 446 26.84 28.01 -62.94
C PRO A 446 26.92 26.72 -63.81
N ASP A 447 25.78 26.04 -64.05
CA ASP A 447 25.27 25.91 -65.44
C ASP A 447 23.79 25.48 -65.49
N ALA A 448 23.17 25.63 -66.67
CA ALA A 448 21.72 25.60 -66.87
C ALA A 448 21.19 24.40 -67.70
N ALA A 449 19.86 24.37 -67.89
CA ALA A 449 19.04 23.37 -68.60
C ALA A 449 18.92 22.00 -67.89
N GLY A 450 17.80 21.28 -67.99
CA GLY A 450 16.53 21.57 -68.67
C GLY A 450 15.74 20.28 -68.94
N ASP A 451 14.52 20.45 -69.47
CA ASP A 451 13.59 19.42 -69.96
C ASP A 451 12.71 18.66 -68.92
N THR A 452 11.60 18.12 -69.44
CA THR A 452 10.42 17.62 -68.70
C THR A 452 10.20 16.11 -68.99
N PRO A 453 8.99 15.58 -69.21
CA PRO A 453 8.12 14.92 -68.20
C PRO A 453 7.95 13.38 -68.35
N ALA A 454 7.13 12.84 -67.44
CA ALA A 454 6.12 11.77 -67.67
C ALA A 454 6.42 10.29 -67.37
N GLY A 455 5.38 9.61 -66.86
CA GLY A 455 5.25 8.14 -66.72
C GLY A 455 5.78 7.58 -65.38
N ASN A 456 5.03 6.74 -64.65
CA ASN A 456 3.73 6.11 -64.92
C ASN A 456 3.06 5.71 -63.59
#